data_AF-A0AB39XVT3-F1
#
_entry.id   AF-A0AB39XVT3-F1
#
_cell.length_a   1.000
_cell.length_b   1.000
_cell.length_c   1.000
_cell.angle_alpha   90.00
_cell.angle_beta   90.00
_cell.angle_gamma   90.00
#
_symmetry.space_group_name_H-M   'P 1'
#
loop_
_entity.id
_entity.type
_entity.pdbx_description
1 polymer ?
#
loop_
_entity_poly.entity_id
_entity_poly.type
_entity_poly.pdbx_seq_one_letter_code
_entity_poly.pdbx_strand_id
1 'polypeptide(L)'
;MSTGTVGSASSSGGGTDAWRVEVDAAPSRLVVAGVVGKAREHVHAAVQVLACGSGRVLLSDGRDELPVRAAVIPAGHRHRVRPGPGPAPIGVMVYLDADTTAGRALHDAAARGGVACWAAAASVFAEADPPPVAVSAAGVLRALDRLGAAAPGQPRHPALAAALAALPGAVADGPVRVGEVAARAGVSASRLGHLFAEQLGWSFPAAVRWARLHAAIVSVRGGANATEAAHAAGFSDSAHLTRVCKAMFGITPSQALAAAHWTPAAGPGTRRGR
;
A
#
# COMPACT_ATOMS: atom_id res chain seq x y z
N MET A 1 -10.55 49.03 -1.77
CA MET A 1 -11.33 48.76 -0.53
C MET A 1 -12.69 48.28 -0.99
N SER A 2 -12.83 47.01 -1.37
CA SER A 2 -13.22 45.87 -0.52
C SER A 2 -14.55 46.08 0.19
N THR A 3 -15.63 45.52 -0.36
CA THR A 3 -16.71 44.83 0.37
C THR A 3 -17.45 43.91 -0.62
N GLY A 4 -17.05 42.64 -0.66
CA GLY A 4 -17.74 41.57 -1.40
C GLY A 4 -18.21 40.53 -0.40
N THR A 5 -19.53 40.49 -0.20
CA THR A 5 -20.28 39.66 0.73
C THR A 5 -20.00 38.16 0.59
N VAL A 6 -19.72 37.53 1.73
CA VAL A 6 -19.55 36.08 1.90
C VAL A 6 -20.91 35.40 1.74
N GLY A 7 -21.08 34.65 0.66
CA GLY A 7 -22.21 33.74 0.48
C GLY A 7 -22.06 32.52 1.37
N SER A 8 -22.92 32.40 2.37
CA SER A 8 -23.08 31.20 3.19
C SER A 8 -23.67 30.07 2.33
N ALA A 9 -22.86 29.06 2.03
CA ALA A 9 -23.36 27.76 1.58
C ALA A 9 -23.52 26.85 2.80
N SER A 10 -24.77 26.51 3.06
CA SER A 10 -25.25 25.60 4.08
C SER A 10 -24.58 24.23 3.99
N SER A 11 -24.10 23.78 5.15
CA SER A 11 -23.61 22.43 5.42
C SER A 11 -24.73 21.40 5.25
N SER A 12 -24.60 20.53 4.26
CA SER A 12 -25.31 19.25 4.21
C SER A 12 -24.33 18.12 4.55
N GLY A 13 -24.71 17.30 5.53
CA GLY A 13 -23.87 16.30 6.18
C GLY A 13 -23.26 15.28 5.22
N GLY A 14 -21.94 15.34 5.05
CA GLY A 14 -21.12 14.26 4.49
C GLY A 14 -20.40 13.54 5.63
N GLY A 15 -20.75 12.27 5.85
CA GLY A 15 -20.33 11.47 7.00
C GLY A 15 -18.81 11.42 7.22
N THR A 16 -18.44 11.31 8.49
CA THR A 16 -17.07 11.19 9.04
C THR A 16 -16.30 9.92 8.63
N ASP A 17 -16.80 9.17 7.66
CA ASP A 17 -16.32 7.84 7.26
C ASP A 17 -15.51 7.83 5.95
N ALA A 18 -15.38 8.99 5.29
CA ALA A 18 -14.71 9.09 3.99
C ALA A 18 -13.19 9.27 4.14
N TRP A 19 -12.43 8.45 3.41
CA TRP A 19 -10.99 8.62 3.22
C TRP A 19 -10.68 10.03 2.67
N ARG A 20 -9.62 10.68 3.15
CA ARG A 20 -9.05 11.91 2.57
C ARG A 20 -7.54 11.82 2.67
N VAL A 21 -6.85 11.60 1.55
CA VAL A 21 -5.46 11.12 1.57
C VAL A 21 -4.58 11.75 0.49
N GLU A 22 -3.35 12.08 0.84
CA GLU A 22 -2.26 12.31 -0.10
C GLU A 22 -1.64 10.99 -0.52
N VAL A 23 -1.46 10.80 -1.83
CA VAL A 23 -0.88 9.55 -2.37
C VAL A 23 0.42 9.82 -3.12
N ASP A 24 1.47 9.05 -2.78
CA ASP A 24 2.74 8.97 -3.52
C ASP A 24 3.05 7.52 -3.87
N ALA A 25 3.25 7.25 -5.16
CA ALA A 25 3.60 5.93 -5.68
C ALA A 25 5.02 5.95 -6.27
N ALA A 26 5.84 4.99 -5.85
CA ALA A 26 7.16 4.70 -6.40
C ALA A 26 7.25 3.20 -6.72
N PRO A 27 8.23 2.72 -7.52
CA PRO A 27 8.22 1.35 -8.04
C PRO A 27 8.00 0.23 -7.02
N SER A 28 8.47 0.41 -5.78
CA SER A 28 8.37 -0.60 -4.71
C SER A 28 7.49 -0.20 -3.52
N ARG A 29 6.77 0.93 -3.62
CA ARG A 29 5.92 1.43 -2.52
C ARG A 29 4.75 2.27 -2.98
N LEU A 30 3.71 2.26 -2.17
CA LEU A 30 2.58 3.19 -2.22
C LEU A 30 2.39 3.82 -0.84
N VAL A 31 2.52 5.14 -0.77
CA VAL A 31 2.31 5.92 0.45
C VAL A 31 0.96 6.61 0.36
N VAL A 32 0.18 6.54 1.43
CA VAL A 32 -1.15 7.12 1.55
C VAL A 32 -1.23 7.82 2.92
N ALA A 33 -1.37 9.14 2.96
CA ALA A 33 -1.36 9.92 4.20
C ALA A 33 -2.62 10.75 4.36
N GLY A 34 -3.31 10.68 5.50
CA GLY A 34 -4.49 11.47 5.80
C GLY A 34 -5.50 10.75 6.68
N VAL A 35 -6.80 11.00 6.50
CA VAL A 35 -7.86 10.36 7.28
C VAL A 35 -7.97 8.89 6.90
N VAL A 36 -7.81 8.00 7.88
CA VAL A 36 -7.88 6.55 7.68
C VAL A 36 -9.34 6.09 7.78
N GLY A 37 -9.91 5.76 6.63
CA GLY A 37 -11.31 5.35 6.53
C GLY A 37 -11.53 3.85 6.76
N LYS A 38 -12.72 3.39 6.38
CA LYS A 38 -13.08 1.97 6.41
C LYS A 38 -12.56 1.24 5.18
N ALA A 39 -11.83 0.14 5.41
CA ALA A 39 -11.51 -0.87 4.41
C ALA A 39 -12.17 -2.19 4.82
N ARG A 40 -12.93 -2.80 3.91
CA ARG A 40 -13.52 -4.13 4.16
C ARG A 40 -12.41 -5.17 4.27
N GLU A 41 -12.78 -6.37 4.71
CA GLU A 41 -11.82 -7.47 4.76
C GLU A 41 -11.16 -7.71 3.39
N HIS A 42 -9.84 -7.78 3.38
CA HIS A 42 -9.04 -7.91 2.17
C HIS A 42 -7.68 -8.55 2.45
N VAL A 43 -6.92 -8.83 1.40
CA VAL A 43 -5.57 -9.38 1.48
C VAL A 43 -4.73 -8.85 0.31
N HIS A 44 -3.52 -8.36 0.62
CA HIS A 44 -2.60 -7.86 -0.40
C HIS A 44 -1.21 -8.50 -0.32
N ALA A 45 -0.53 -8.36 -1.44
CA ALA A 45 0.85 -8.71 -1.71
C ALA A 45 1.90 -7.92 -0.92
N ALA A 46 1.56 -6.68 -0.56
CA ALA A 46 2.45 -5.77 0.13
C ALA A 46 2.52 -6.07 1.62
N VAL A 47 3.63 -5.67 2.23
CA VAL A 47 3.69 -5.42 3.67
C VAL A 47 3.13 -4.02 3.89
N GLN A 48 2.03 -3.91 4.65
CA GLN A 48 1.44 -2.62 4.96
C GLN A 48 1.92 -2.14 6.33
N VAL A 49 2.54 -0.97 6.36
CA VAL A 49 2.74 -0.20 7.59
C VAL A 49 1.60 0.79 7.71
N LEU A 50 0.97 0.84 8.88
CA LEU A 50 -0.02 1.84 9.26
C LEU A 50 0.49 2.53 10.51
N ALA A 51 0.46 3.87 10.54
CA ALA A 51 0.83 4.67 11.70
C ALA A 51 -0.08 5.91 11.81
N CYS A 52 -0.74 6.09 12.94
CA CYS A 52 -1.67 7.18 13.22
C CYS A 52 -1.03 8.21 14.16
N GLY A 53 -0.93 9.47 13.69
CA GLY A 53 -0.53 10.60 14.53
C GLY A 53 -1.68 11.13 15.40
N SER A 54 -2.93 10.87 14.99
CA SER A 54 -4.13 11.14 15.79
C SER A 54 -5.12 9.99 15.66
N GLY A 55 -5.95 9.77 16.69
CA GLY A 55 -6.92 8.68 16.72
C GLY A 55 -6.29 7.29 16.72
N ARG A 56 -7.14 6.27 16.52
CA ARG A 56 -6.77 4.86 16.43
C ARG A 56 -7.59 4.19 15.33
N VAL A 57 -7.06 3.12 14.76
CA VAL A 57 -7.86 2.20 13.94
C VAL A 57 -8.19 0.96 14.74
N LEU A 58 -9.37 0.39 14.51
CA LEU A 58 -9.65 -1.00 14.87
C LEU A 58 -9.18 -1.88 13.72
N LEU A 59 -8.16 -2.68 14.01
CA LEU A 59 -7.54 -3.61 13.08
C LEU A 59 -7.94 -5.02 13.48
N SER A 60 -8.42 -5.80 12.51
CA SER A 60 -8.75 -7.21 12.72
C SER A 60 -7.96 -8.11 11.78
N ASP A 61 -7.54 -9.26 12.27
CA ASP A 61 -6.94 -10.37 11.51
C ASP A 61 -7.96 -11.48 11.17
N GLY A 62 -9.24 -11.22 11.43
CA GLY A 62 -10.34 -12.18 11.27
C GLY A 62 -10.63 -13.05 12.50
N ARG A 63 -9.73 -13.09 13.49
CA ARG A 63 -9.93 -13.78 14.77
C ARG A 63 -10.08 -12.79 15.91
N ASP A 64 -9.13 -11.87 16.01
CA ASP A 64 -9.07 -10.82 17.01
C ASP A 64 -9.28 -9.45 16.35
N GLU A 65 -9.63 -8.44 17.16
CA GLU A 65 -9.73 -7.05 16.73
C GLU A 65 -9.23 -6.12 17.84
N LEU A 66 -8.20 -5.31 17.55
CA LEU A 66 -7.55 -4.45 18.53
C LEU A 66 -7.50 -2.99 18.06
N PRO A 67 -7.68 -2.01 18.97
CA PRO A 67 -7.46 -0.60 18.67
C PRO A 67 -5.97 -0.28 18.67
N VAL A 68 -5.40 0.05 17.52
CA VAL A 68 -3.96 0.29 17.33
C VAL A 68 -3.69 1.69 16.82
N ARG A 69 -2.55 2.26 17.26
CA ARG A 69 -1.99 3.48 16.66
C ARG A 69 -1.01 3.17 15.54
N ALA A 70 -0.35 2.02 15.59
CA ALA A 70 0.49 1.56 14.50
C ALA A 70 0.37 0.05 14.35
N ALA A 71 0.54 -0.45 13.13
CA ALA A 71 0.58 -1.87 12.83
C ALA A 71 1.41 -2.16 11.57
N VAL A 72 2.03 -3.33 11.55
CA VAL A 72 2.69 -3.93 10.39
C VAL A 72 1.85 -5.14 10.01
N ILE A 73 1.13 -5.03 8.91
CA ILE A 73 0.31 -6.10 8.36
C ILE A 73 1.17 -6.85 7.33
N PRO A 74 1.52 -8.12 7.58
CA PRO A 74 2.38 -8.86 6.68
C PRO A 74 1.68 -9.17 5.36
N ALA A 75 2.48 -9.25 4.29
CA ALA A 75 2.00 -9.73 2.99
C ALA A 75 1.24 -11.07 3.09
N GLY A 76 0.16 -11.21 2.32
CA GLY A 76 -0.65 -12.43 2.28
C GLY A 76 -1.60 -12.61 3.47
N HIS A 77 -1.63 -11.69 4.44
CA HIS A 77 -2.50 -11.81 5.62
C HIS A 77 -3.81 -11.06 5.43
N ARG A 78 -4.91 -11.78 5.65
CA ARG A 78 -6.27 -11.25 5.58
C ARG A 78 -6.51 -10.34 6.78
N HIS A 79 -7.05 -9.15 6.53
CA HIS A 79 -7.30 -8.19 7.59
C HIS A 79 -8.40 -7.20 7.20
N ARG A 80 -8.88 -6.46 8.20
CA ARG A 80 -9.90 -5.40 8.05
C ARG A 80 -9.49 -4.18 8.87
N VAL A 81 -9.70 -2.99 8.31
CA VAL A 81 -9.40 -1.70 8.96
C VAL A 81 -10.66 -0.87 9.06
N ARG A 82 -10.94 -0.32 10.24
CA ARG A 82 -12.00 0.68 10.42
C ARG A 82 -11.57 1.73 11.44
N PRO A 83 -12.19 2.92 11.45
CA PRO A 83 -11.98 3.88 12.52
C PRO A 83 -12.26 3.24 13.88
N GLY A 84 -11.34 3.45 14.82
CA GLY A 84 -11.51 3.07 16.23
C GLY A 84 -12.38 4.08 16.98
N PRO A 85 -12.77 3.78 18.23
CA PRO A 85 -13.46 4.74 19.08
C PRO A 85 -12.57 5.96 19.34
N GLY A 86 -13.19 7.15 19.45
CA GLY A 86 -12.52 8.41 19.71
C GLY A 86 -12.37 9.29 18.46
N PRO A 87 -11.37 10.19 18.40
CA PRO A 87 -11.19 11.08 17.27
C PRO A 87 -10.86 10.29 15.99
N ALA A 88 -11.25 10.85 14.84
CA ALA A 88 -10.97 10.26 13.54
C ALA A 88 -9.47 9.97 13.38
N PRO A 89 -9.08 8.75 12.97
CA PRO A 89 -7.67 8.42 12.81
C PRO A 89 -7.08 9.18 11.62
N ILE A 90 -5.98 9.88 11.88
CA ILE A 90 -5.18 10.58 10.86
C ILE A 90 -3.77 10.00 10.92
N GLY A 91 -3.27 9.54 9.78
CA GLY A 91 -2.02 8.81 9.74
C GLY A 91 -1.46 8.58 8.35
N VAL A 92 -0.40 7.78 8.31
CA VAL A 92 0.29 7.35 7.10
C VAL A 92 0.14 5.84 6.99
N MET A 93 -0.16 5.38 5.79
CA MET A 93 -0.03 3.98 5.40
C MET A 93 1.01 3.87 4.29
N VAL A 94 1.87 2.86 4.40
CA VAL A 94 2.84 2.53 3.36
C VAL A 94 2.63 1.06 2.99
N TYR A 95 2.25 0.81 1.74
CA TYR A 95 2.26 -0.52 1.16
C TYR A 95 3.62 -0.71 0.49
N LEU A 96 4.45 -1.56 1.08
CA LEU A 96 5.82 -1.81 0.68
C LEU A 96 5.92 -3.20 0.05
N ASP A 97 6.66 -3.31 -1.04
CA ASP A 97 6.95 -4.63 -1.62
C ASP A 97 7.70 -5.51 -0.61
N ALA A 98 7.24 -6.75 -0.49
CA ALA A 98 7.75 -7.74 0.46
C ALA A 98 9.20 -8.22 0.17
N ASP A 99 9.83 -7.70 -0.89
CA ASP A 99 11.21 -7.99 -1.28
C ASP A 99 12.15 -6.77 -1.15
N THR A 100 11.67 -5.67 -0.59
CA THR A 100 12.59 -4.65 -0.06
C THR A 100 13.22 -5.16 1.24
N THR A 101 14.41 -4.67 1.63
CA THR A 101 15.06 -5.05 2.89
C THR A 101 14.16 -4.79 4.09
N ALA A 102 13.59 -3.59 4.19
CA ALA A 102 12.64 -3.23 5.23
C ALA A 102 11.35 -4.09 5.16
N GLY A 103 10.84 -4.36 3.95
CA GLY A 103 9.67 -5.21 3.75
C GLY A 103 9.89 -6.62 4.26
N ARG A 104 11.04 -7.24 3.96
CA ARG A 104 11.39 -8.57 4.48
C ARG A 104 11.47 -8.59 6.01
N ALA A 105 12.19 -7.64 6.59
CA ALA A 105 12.34 -7.54 8.04
C ALA A 105 11.00 -7.40 8.77
N LEU A 106 10.13 -6.51 8.25
CA LEU A 106 8.80 -6.29 8.79
C LEU A 106 7.87 -7.49 8.61
N HIS A 107 7.91 -8.13 7.44
CA HIS A 107 7.15 -9.35 7.19
C HIS A 107 7.58 -10.44 8.19
N ASP A 108 8.88 -10.72 8.29
CA ASP A 108 9.42 -11.77 9.16
C ASP A 108 9.08 -11.53 10.63
N ALA A 109 9.09 -10.26 11.07
CA ALA A 109 8.74 -9.87 12.44
C ALA A 109 7.24 -10.05 12.77
N ALA A 110 6.35 -9.85 11.78
CA ALA A 110 4.91 -9.83 12.01
C ALA A 110 4.18 -11.13 11.59
N ALA A 111 4.70 -11.89 10.62
CA ALA A 111 3.99 -12.98 9.95
C ALA A 111 3.69 -14.21 10.83
N ARG A 112 4.31 -14.32 12.01
CA ARG A 112 4.11 -15.49 12.90
C ARG A 112 2.94 -15.35 13.86
N GLY A 113 2.26 -14.20 13.88
CA GLY A 113 1.17 -13.95 14.81
C GLY A 113 0.01 -13.17 14.21
N GLY A 114 -0.96 -12.89 15.07
CA GLY A 114 -2.13 -12.08 14.75
C GLY A 114 -1.92 -10.59 14.98
N VAL A 115 -3.02 -9.86 15.07
CA VAL A 115 -3.04 -8.40 15.22
C VAL A 115 -2.16 -7.86 16.37
N ALA A 116 -2.01 -8.61 17.47
CA ALA A 116 -1.12 -8.22 18.57
C ALA A 116 0.37 -8.18 18.15
N CYS A 117 0.83 -9.17 17.38
CA CYS A 117 2.19 -9.19 16.82
C CYS A 117 2.38 -8.09 15.77
N TRP A 118 1.35 -7.82 14.97
CA TRP A 118 1.37 -6.74 13.98
C TRP A 118 1.54 -5.36 14.63
N ALA A 119 0.86 -5.13 15.75
CA ALA A 119 1.01 -3.90 16.54
C ALA A 119 2.41 -3.82 17.19
N ALA A 120 2.91 -4.91 17.77
CA ALA A 120 4.23 -4.96 18.40
C ALA A 120 5.36 -4.70 17.40
N ALA A 121 5.29 -5.27 16.20
CA ALA A 121 6.26 -5.04 15.12
C ALA A 121 6.27 -3.58 14.62
N ALA A 122 5.21 -2.82 14.92
CA ALA A 122 5.07 -1.42 14.52
C ALA A 122 5.43 -0.42 15.62
N SER A 123 5.94 -0.86 16.77
CA SER A 123 6.26 0.00 17.92
C SER A 123 7.16 1.18 17.54
N VAL A 124 8.12 0.95 16.65
CA VAL A 124 9.05 1.98 16.11
C VAL A 124 8.36 3.12 15.35
N PHE A 125 7.11 2.92 14.92
CA PHE A 125 6.30 3.94 14.25
C PHE A 125 5.28 4.60 15.19
N ALA A 126 5.15 4.10 16.43
CA ALA A 126 4.18 4.56 17.43
C ALA A 126 4.75 5.55 18.45
N GLU A 127 6.07 5.74 18.50
CA GLU A 127 6.72 6.55 19.54
C GLU A 127 6.68 8.06 19.25
N ALA A 128 5.62 8.70 19.74
CA ALA A 128 5.71 9.62 20.87
C ALA A 128 4.31 10.06 21.32
N ASP A 129 4.08 10.09 22.65
CA ASP A 129 2.92 10.75 23.27
C ASP A 129 3.43 11.72 24.36
N PRO A 130 3.24 13.05 24.22
CA PRO A 130 2.69 13.72 23.05
C PRO A 130 3.71 13.66 21.90
N PRO A 131 3.30 13.52 20.63
CA PRO A 131 4.25 13.46 19.53
C PRO A 131 4.91 14.82 19.31
N PRO A 132 6.25 14.98 19.46
CA PRO A 132 6.93 16.19 19.02
C PRO A 132 7.05 16.27 17.49
N VAL A 133 6.53 15.27 16.75
CA VAL A 133 6.50 15.22 15.29
C VAL A 133 5.18 14.58 14.86
N ALA A 134 4.32 15.30 14.13
CA ALA A 134 3.17 14.70 13.46
C ALA A 134 3.64 13.48 12.65
N VAL A 135 3.03 12.31 12.87
CA VAL A 135 3.28 11.13 12.03
C VAL A 135 3.14 11.57 10.58
N SER A 136 4.25 11.53 9.84
CA SER A 136 4.37 12.08 8.50
C SER A 136 4.98 11.04 7.57
N ALA A 137 4.63 11.13 6.29
CA ALA A 137 5.15 10.22 5.27
C ALA A 137 6.68 10.16 5.30
N ALA A 138 7.34 11.32 5.38
CA ALA A 138 8.79 11.41 5.47
C ALA A 138 9.37 10.75 6.74
N GLY A 139 8.69 10.87 7.88
CA GLY A 139 9.11 10.22 9.13
C GLY A 139 9.04 8.70 9.04
N VAL A 140 7.92 8.16 8.54
CA VAL A 140 7.72 6.72 8.35
C VAL A 140 8.72 6.15 7.35
N LEU A 141 8.95 6.84 6.22
CA LEU A 141 9.94 6.42 5.21
C LEU A 141 11.37 6.39 5.79
N ARG A 142 11.78 7.40 6.56
CA ARG A 142 13.10 7.39 7.24
C ARG A 142 13.23 6.23 8.23
N ALA A 143 12.17 5.89 8.95
CA ALA A 143 12.17 4.75 9.86
C ALA A 143 12.29 3.41 9.09
N LEU A 144 11.60 3.28 7.95
CA LEU A 144 11.75 2.14 7.05
C LEU A 144 13.19 2.01 6.52
N ASP A 145 13.81 3.10 6.09
CA ASP A 145 15.20 3.08 5.60
C ASP A 145 16.17 2.61 6.68
N ARG A 146 16.04 3.11 7.92
CA ARG A 146 16.86 2.68 9.06
C ARG A 146 16.64 1.20 9.40
N LEU A 147 15.40 0.74 9.40
CA LEU A 147 15.07 -0.65 9.67
C LEU A 147 15.68 -1.57 8.62
N GLY A 148 15.53 -1.23 7.33
CA GLY A 148 16.11 -2.01 6.23
C GLY A 148 17.63 -2.06 6.28
N ALA A 149 18.30 -1.03 6.83
CA ALA A 149 19.74 -1.02 7.04
C ALA A 149 20.17 -1.86 8.26
N ALA A 150 19.40 -1.82 9.36
CA ALA A 150 19.73 -2.51 10.60
C ALA A 150 19.37 -4.01 10.59
N ALA A 151 18.32 -4.38 9.87
CA ALA A 151 17.79 -5.73 9.79
C ALA A 151 17.33 -6.00 8.36
N PRO A 152 18.16 -6.62 7.49
CA PRO A 152 17.82 -6.80 6.06
C PRO A 152 16.77 -7.88 5.77
N GLY A 153 16.29 -8.58 6.81
CA GLY A 153 15.44 -9.77 6.72
C GLY A 153 16.17 -10.99 6.17
N GLN A 154 15.49 -12.13 6.10
CA GLN A 154 16.08 -13.32 5.47
C GLN A 154 16.18 -13.11 3.95
N PRO A 155 17.34 -13.32 3.31
CA PRO A 155 17.46 -13.16 1.86
C PRO A 155 16.50 -14.07 1.10
N ARG A 156 15.96 -13.57 -0.01
CA ARG A 156 15.12 -14.37 -0.91
C ARG A 156 15.97 -15.29 -1.77
N HIS A 157 15.36 -16.37 -2.25
CA HIS A 157 15.96 -17.18 -3.30
C HIS A 157 16.25 -16.30 -4.54
N PRO A 158 17.43 -16.40 -5.19
CA PRO A 158 17.79 -15.54 -6.31
C PRO A 158 16.77 -15.54 -7.45
N ALA A 159 16.23 -16.71 -7.81
CA ALA A 159 15.18 -16.82 -8.81
C ALA A 159 13.88 -16.08 -8.45
N LEU A 160 13.52 -16.03 -7.16
CA LEU A 160 12.35 -15.28 -6.71
C LEU A 160 12.59 -13.78 -6.83
N ALA A 161 13.75 -13.30 -6.37
CA ALA A 161 14.14 -11.89 -6.51
C ALA A 161 14.18 -11.46 -7.98
N ALA A 162 14.78 -12.28 -8.86
CA ALA A 162 14.80 -12.03 -10.30
C ALA A 162 13.40 -11.98 -10.92
N ALA A 163 12.52 -12.90 -10.51
CA ALA A 163 11.13 -12.90 -10.99
C ALA A 163 10.37 -11.64 -10.55
N LEU A 164 10.50 -11.23 -9.27
CA LEU A 164 9.86 -10.02 -8.74
C LEU A 164 10.35 -8.76 -9.46
N ALA A 165 11.66 -8.64 -9.68
CA ALA A 165 12.26 -7.52 -10.40
C ALA A 165 11.78 -7.42 -11.86
N ALA A 166 11.45 -8.55 -12.49
CA ALA A 166 10.97 -8.60 -13.87
C ALA A 166 9.47 -8.28 -14.03
N LEU A 167 8.66 -8.39 -12.95
CA LEU A 167 7.20 -8.27 -13.04
C LEU A 167 6.71 -6.93 -13.58
N PRO A 168 7.24 -5.76 -13.16
CA PRO A 168 6.76 -4.47 -13.69
C PRO A 168 6.92 -4.37 -15.22
N GLY A 169 8.08 -4.78 -15.75
CA GLY A 169 8.33 -4.82 -17.19
C GLY A 169 7.44 -5.83 -17.89
N ALA A 170 7.32 -7.05 -17.36
CA ALA A 170 6.46 -8.09 -17.95
C ALA A 170 4.98 -7.67 -18.00
N VAL A 171 4.49 -6.92 -17.01
CA VAL A 171 3.13 -6.36 -17.01
C VAL A 171 2.98 -5.29 -18.08
N ALA A 172 3.97 -4.41 -18.26
CA ALA A 172 3.96 -3.38 -19.29
C ALA A 172 4.01 -3.97 -20.71
N ASP A 173 4.73 -5.09 -20.88
CA ASP A 173 4.88 -5.77 -22.17
C ASP A 173 3.63 -6.57 -22.58
N GLY A 174 2.73 -6.91 -21.64
CA GLY A 174 1.44 -7.53 -21.93
C GLY A 174 1.07 -8.74 -21.04
N PRO A 175 0.49 -9.81 -21.61
CA PRO A 175 0.09 -11.00 -20.84
C PRO A 175 1.28 -11.70 -20.16
N VAL A 176 1.28 -11.74 -18.83
CA VAL A 176 2.36 -12.37 -18.06
C VAL A 176 2.13 -13.87 -17.92
N ARG A 177 3.05 -14.69 -18.47
CA ARG A 177 3.04 -16.15 -18.30
C ARG A 177 4.11 -16.58 -17.28
N VAL A 178 3.71 -17.45 -16.36
CA VAL A 178 4.62 -17.97 -15.32
C VAL A 178 5.83 -18.69 -15.91
N GLY A 179 5.66 -19.41 -17.03
CA GLY A 179 6.76 -20.13 -17.69
C GLY A 179 7.85 -19.20 -18.23
N GLU A 180 7.47 -18.07 -18.83
CA GLU A 180 8.39 -17.08 -19.37
C GLU A 180 9.20 -16.41 -18.24
N VAL A 181 8.52 -16.02 -17.15
CA VAL A 181 9.19 -15.43 -15.97
C VAL A 181 10.09 -16.44 -15.28
N ALA A 182 9.64 -17.69 -15.12
CA ALA A 182 10.43 -18.75 -14.51
C ALA A 182 11.68 -19.09 -15.32
N ALA A 183 11.56 -19.18 -16.65
CA ALA A 183 12.69 -19.41 -17.55
C ALA A 183 13.74 -18.30 -17.43
N ARG A 184 13.31 -17.03 -17.41
CA ARG A 184 14.20 -15.87 -17.19
C ARG A 184 14.87 -15.89 -15.81
N ALA A 185 14.19 -16.45 -14.81
CA ALA A 185 14.70 -16.60 -13.45
C ALA A 185 15.53 -17.89 -13.23
N GLY A 186 15.72 -18.72 -14.27
CA GLY A 186 16.53 -19.93 -14.21
C GLY A 186 15.91 -21.10 -13.43
N VAL A 187 14.57 -21.16 -13.30
CA VAL A 187 13.86 -22.23 -12.59
C VAL A 187 12.64 -22.72 -13.37
N SER A 188 12.10 -23.89 -13.00
CA SER A 188 10.82 -24.35 -13.54
C SER A 188 9.65 -23.50 -13.03
N ALA A 189 8.55 -23.45 -13.77
CA ALA A 189 7.33 -22.76 -13.33
C ALA A 189 6.79 -23.29 -12.00
N SER A 190 6.85 -24.61 -11.79
CA SER A 190 6.48 -25.24 -10.51
C SER A 190 7.40 -24.78 -9.38
N ARG A 191 8.72 -24.76 -9.58
CA ARG A 191 9.66 -24.28 -8.55
C ARG A 191 9.44 -22.80 -8.25
N LEU A 192 9.20 -21.98 -9.25
CA LEU A 192 8.87 -20.56 -9.03
C LEU A 192 7.59 -20.44 -8.19
N GLY A 193 6.54 -21.18 -8.53
CA GLY A 193 5.30 -21.21 -7.74
C GLY A 193 5.51 -21.57 -6.28
N HIS A 194 6.33 -22.59 -6.00
CA HIS A 194 6.71 -22.97 -4.64
C HIS A 194 7.48 -21.86 -3.92
N LEU A 195 8.44 -21.21 -4.57
CA LEU A 195 9.20 -20.11 -3.96
C LEU A 195 8.30 -18.93 -3.56
N PHE A 196 7.31 -18.59 -4.40
CA PHE A 196 6.31 -17.57 -4.09
C PHE A 196 5.51 -17.94 -2.82
N ALA A 197 5.02 -19.17 -2.74
CA ALA A 197 4.26 -19.64 -1.58
C ALA A 197 5.12 -19.72 -0.31
N GLU A 198 6.32 -20.32 -0.40
CA GLU A 198 7.22 -20.57 0.73
C GLU A 198 7.79 -19.27 1.33
N GLN A 199 8.18 -18.31 0.49
CA GLN A 199 8.91 -17.14 0.97
C GLN A 199 8.03 -15.91 1.11
N LEU A 200 7.03 -15.74 0.25
CA LEU A 200 6.17 -14.54 0.33
C LEU A 200 4.84 -14.82 1.03
N GLY A 201 4.37 -16.08 1.06
CA GLY A 201 3.07 -16.45 1.59
C GLY A 201 1.91 -16.28 0.60
N TRP A 202 2.20 -16.01 -0.68
CA TRP A 202 1.17 -15.79 -1.71
C TRP A 202 1.65 -16.22 -3.10
N SER A 203 0.69 -16.53 -3.98
CA SER A 203 0.93 -17.13 -5.29
C SER A 203 1.50 -16.16 -6.35
N PHE A 204 2.20 -16.67 -7.36
CA PHE A 204 2.64 -15.88 -8.53
C PHE A 204 1.52 -15.08 -9.22
N PRO A 205 0.32 -15.62 -9.47
CA PRO A 205 -0.79 -14.82 -10.03
C PRO A 205 -1.19 -13.63 -9.15
N ALA A 206 -1.04 -13.73 -7.83
CA ALA A 206 -1.28 -12.60 -6.93
C ALA A 206 -0.20 -11.53 -7.07
N ALA A 207 1.06 -11.90 -7.36
CA ALA A 207 2.16 -10.98 -7.70
C ALA A 207 1.91 -10.21 -8.98
N VAL A 208 1.43 -10.90 -10.02
CA VAL A 208 1.00 -10.25 -11.25
C VAL A 208 -0.14 -9.27 -10.98
N ARG A 209 -1.17 -9.66 -10.21
CA ARG A 209 -2.28 -8.76 -9.86
C ARG A 209 -1.81 -7.52 -9.08
N TRP A 210 -0.86 -7.68 -8.16
CA TRP A 210 -0.28 -6.57 -7.41
C TRP A 210 0.47 -5.59 -8.32
N ALA A 211 1.35 -6.11 -9.17
CA ALA A 211 2.10 -5.30 -10.13
C ALA A 211 1.16 -4.54 -11.09
N ARG A 212 0.10 -5.18 -11.58
CA ARG A 212 -0.94 -4.53 -12.40
C ARG A 212 -1.68 -3.45 -11.61
N LEU A 213 -2.06 -3.73 -10.37
CA LEU A 213 -2.77 -2.75 -9.55
C LEU A 213 -1.91 -1.52 -9.26
N HIS A 214 -0.61 -1.71 -9.01
CA HIS A 214 0.35 -0.61 -8.87
C HIS A 214 0.47 0.20 -10.17
N ALA A 215 0.60 -0.46 -11.33
CA ALA A 215 0.60 0.20 -12.63
C ALA A 215 -0.69 1.01 -12.89
N ALA A 216 -1.85 0.47 -12.51
CA ALA A 216 -3.13 1.18 -12.61
C ALA A 216 -3.15 2.43 -11.71
N ILE A 217 -2.64 2.33 -10.48
CA ILE A 217 -2.53 3.47 -9.55
C ILE A 217 -1.62 4.56 -10.13
N VAL A 218 -0.48 4.20 -10.70
CA VAL A 218 0.43 5.14 -11.38
C VAL A 218 -0.24 5.79 -12.59
N SER A 219 -0.99 5.01 -13.37
CA SER A 219 -1.73 5.53 -14.54
C SER A 219 -2.79 6.55 -14.12
N VAL A 220 -3.57 6.27 -13.06
CA VAL A 220 -4.57 7.22 -12.56
C VAL A 220 -3.91 8.47 -11.95
N ARG A 221 -2.78 8.33 -11.25
CA ARG A 221 -1.97 9.49 -10.81
C ARG A 221 -1.56 10.38 -12.00
N GLY A 222 -1.34 9.78 -13.16
CA GLY A 222 -1.07 10.47 -14.43
C GLY A 222 -2.30 11.12 -15.09
N GLY A 223 -3.48 11.06 -14.46
CA GLY A 223 -4.73 11.66 -14.96
C GLY A 223 -5.67 10.70 -15.70
N ALA A 224 -5.30 9.42 -15.83
CA ALA A 224 -6.13 8.44 -16.51
C ALA A 224 -7.40 8.12 -15.70
N ASN A 225 -8.52 7.89 -16.38
CA ASN A 225 -9.73 7.38 -15.74
C ASN A 225 -9.62 5.87 -15.45
N ALA A 226 -10.57 5.31 -14.70
CA ALA A 226 -10.53 3.91 -14.28
C ALA A 226 -10.50 2.90 -15.46
N THR A 227 -11.11 3.23 -16.60
CA THR A 227 -11.11 2.38 -17.79
C THR A 227 -9.76 2.42 -18.49
N GLU A 228 -9.20 3.61 -18.69
CA GLU A 228 -7.85 3.79 -19.27
C GLU A 228 -6.79 3.12 -18.41
N ALA A 229 -6.84 3.32 -17.09
CA ALA A 229 -5.92 2.69 -16.15
C ALA A 229 -6.06 1.16 -16.13
N ALA A 230 -7.28 0.63 -16.28
CA ALA A 230 -7.48 -0.81 -16.39
C ALA A 230 -6.76 -1.38 -17.63
N HIS A 231 -6.95 -0.75 -18.79
CA HIS A 231 -6.29 -1.18 -20.03
C HIS A 231 -4.77 -1.02 -19.98
N ALA A 232 -4.27 0.12 -19.50
CA ALA A 232 -2.83 0.38 -19.37
C ALA A 232 -2.14 -0.61 -18.42
N ALA A 233 -2.85 -1.09 -17.40
CA ALA A 233 -2.35 -2.09 -16.47
C ALA A 233 -2.62 -3.55 -16.88
N GLY A 234 -3.17 -3.80 -18.08
CA GLY A 234 -3.42 -5.15 -18.58
C GLY A 234 -4.58 -5.89 -17.88
N PHE A 235 -5.55 -5.16 -17.30
CA PHE A 235 -6.85 -5.71 -16.94
C PHE A 235 -7.74 -5.81 -18.18
N SER A 236 -8.72 -6.72 -18.13
CA SER A 236 -9.70 -6.89 -19.23
C SER A 236 -10.62 -5.68 -19.38
N ASP A 237 -10.99 -5.07 -18.25
CA ASP A 237 -11.95 -3.98 -18.14
C ASP A 237 -11.89 -3.34 -16.73
N SER A 238 -12.60 -2.23 -16.55
CA SER A 238 -12.68 -1.50 -15.28
C SER A 238 -13.42 -2.27 -14.17
N ALA A 239 -14.31 -3.20 -14.51
CA ALA A 239 -14.96 -4.07 -13.52
C ALA A 239 -13.98 -5.10 -12.95
N HIS A 240 -13.07 -5.63 -13.77
CA HIS A 240 -11.98 -6.50 -13.33
C HIS A 240 -11.00 -5.74 -12.43
N LEU A 241 -10.57 -4.53 -12.82
CA LEU A 241 -9.78 -3.66 -11.94
C LEU A 241 -10.49 -3.43 -10.59
N THR A 242 -11.79 -3.15 -10.62
CA THR A 242 -12.58 -2.94 -9.40
C THR A 242 -12.63 -4.17 -8.50
N ARG A 243 -12.82 -5.37 -9.07
CA ARG A 243 -12.78 -6.64 -8.30
C ARG A 243 -11.44 -6.86 -7.63
N VAL A 244 -10.33 -6.61 -8.35
CA VAL A 244 -8.97 -6.78 -7.82
C VAL A 244 -8.66 -5.75 -6.75
N CYS A 245 -9.01 -4.48 -6.97
CA CYS A 245 -8.85 -3.40 -5.98
C CYS A 245 -9.63 -3.71 -4.69
N LYS A 246 -10.89 -4.15 -4.78
CA LYS A 246 -11.67 -4.59 -3.61
C LYS A 246 -11.00 -5.75 -2.87
N ALA A 247 -10.52 -6.75 -3.60
CA ALA A 247 -9.88 -7.92 -3.00
C ALA A 247 -8.55 -7.59 -2.30
N MET A 248 -7.81 -6.59 -2.82
CA MET A 248 -6.49 -6.21 -2.33
C MET A 248 -6.45 -5.02 -1.37
N PHE A 249 -7.44 -4.12 -1.37
CA PHE A 249 -7.46 -2.94 -0.49
C PHE A 249 -8.76 -2.78 0.29
N GLY A 250 -9.76 -3.64 0.07
CA GLY A 250 -11.05 -3.56 0.77
C GLY A 250 -11.91 -2.36 0.35
N ILE A 251 -11.50 -1.61 -0.68
CA ILE A 251 -12.17 -0.44 -1.25
C ILE A 251 -12.20 -0.51 -2.78
N THR A 252 -13.04 0.29 -3.43
CA THR A 252 -13.07 0.40 -4.90
C THR A 252 -12.09 1.45 -5.41
N PRO A 253 -11.71 1.40 -6.71
CA PRO A 253 -10.93 2.49 -7.31
C PRO A 253 -11.63 3.83 -7.17
N SER A 254 -12.95 3.91 -7.40
CA SER A 254 -13.72 5.14 -7.23
C SER A 254 -13.70 5.67 -5.80
N GLN A 255 -13.75 4.81 -4.79
CA GLN A 255 -13.62 5.22 -3.39
C GLN A 255 -12.22 5.77 -3.09
N ALA A 256 -11.17 5.11 -3.60
CA ALA A 256 -9.80 5.59 -3.47
C ALA A 256 -9.62 6.95 -4.15
N LEU A 257 -10.21 7.14 -5.33
CA LEU A 257 -10.08 8.38 -6.11
C LEU A 257 -10.87 9.55 -5.54
N ALA A 258 -12.10 9.32 -5.08
CA ALA A 258 -12.89 10.34 -4.40
C ALA A 258 -12.22 10.85 -3.12
N ALA A 259 -11.31 10.05 -2.55
CA ALA A 259 -10.56 10.34 -1.35
C ALA A 259 -9.17 10.94 -1.59
N ALA A 260 -8.60 10.73 -2.77
CA ALA A 260 -7.19 11.02 -3.03
C ALA A 260 -6.97 12.46 -3.52
N HIS A 261 -6.08 13.17 -2.85
CA HIS A 261 -5.37 14.32 -3.39
C HIS A 261 -3.99 13.81 -3.84
N TRP A 262 -3.68 13.89 -5.12
CA TRP A 262 -2.40 13.36 -5.62
C TRP A 262 -1.29 14.39 -5.47
N THR A 263 -0.18 14.01 -4.85
CA THR A 263 1.04 14.83 -4.93
C THR A 263 1.58 14.80 -6.36
N PRO A 264 1.82 15.97 -6.99
CA PRO A 264 2.41 16.01 -8.33
C PRO A 264 3.71 15.22 -8.36
N ALA A 265 3.94 14.42 -9.42
CA ALA A 265 5.26 13.86 -9.64
C ALA A 265 6.27 15.02 -9.73
N ALA A 266 7.42 14.91 -9.04
CA ALA A 266 8.47 15.91 -9.16
C ALA A 266 8.85 16.02 -10.65
N GLY A 267 8.46 17.11 -11.31
CA GLY A 267 8.84 17.37 -12.68
C GLY A 267 10.37 17.49 -12.78
N PRO A 268 10.98 17.17 -13.93
CA PRO A 268 12.40 17.44 -14.13
C PRO A 268 12.63 18.92 -13.83
N GLY A 269 13.44 19.20 -12.80
CA GLY A 269 13.66 20.53 -12.28
C GLY A 269 13.99 21.48 -13.41
N THR A 270 13.17 22.50 -13.61
CA THR A 270 13.49 23.58 -14.53
C THR A 270 14.74 24.26 -14.00
N ARG A 271 15.88 23.95 -14.62
CA ARG A 271 17.09 24.76 -14.51
C ARG A 271 16.69 26.17 -14.91
N ARG A 272 16.49 27.07 -13.94
CA ARG A 272 16.42 28.49 -14.22
C ARG A 272 17.79 28.89 -14.75
N GLY A 273 17.83 29.16 -16.05
CA GLY A 273 18.96 29.76 -16.73
C GLY A 273 19.34 31.07 -16.05
N ARG A 274 20.65 31.28 -16.04
CA ARG A 274 21.35 32.47 -15.55
C ARG A 274 21.12 33.65 -16.49
#